data_AF-A0A832MTA8-F1
#
_entry.id   AF-A0A832MTA8-F1
#
_cell.length_a   1.000
_cell.length_b   1.000
_cell.length_c   1.000
_cell.angle_alpha   90.00
_cell.angle_beta   90.00
_cell.angle_gamma   90.00
#
_symmetry.space_group_name_H-M   'P 1'
#
loop_
_entity.id
_entity.type
_entity.pdbx_description
1 polymer ?
#
loop_
_entity_poly.entity_id
_entity_poly.type
_entity_poly.pdbx_seq_one_letter_code
_entity_poly.pdbx_strand_id
1 'polypeptide(L)'
;MGLIPLPYLDKSVTKAFFARLLPNEISFMKKYSIFVISITFLFSCTTQKKAAYKIGRKSVTYTDLSRNRPLVTEIWYPTYDIPTEKDTVTSRKAPFKTVKTIQNANVAKGKFPLLLVSHGTGGNRFSMTWFIEKMVQQGYIVVSVGHYGNTTFN
;
A
#
# COMPACT_ATOMS: atom_id res chain seq x y z
N MET A 1 1.24 52.21 52.34
CA MET A 1 1.34 51.45 51.08
C MET A 1 -0.06 51.08 50.64
N GLY A 2 -0.60 51.77 49.64
CA GLY A 2 -2.00 51.68 49.20
C GLY A 2 -2.20 50.63 48.11
N LEU A 3 -3.28 49.86 48.22
CA LEU A 3 -3.77 48.94 47.19
C LEU A 3 -4.62 49.71 46.18
N ILE A 4 -4.31 49.58 44.89
CA ILE A 4 -5.09 50.12 43.77
C ILE A 4 -6.19 49.10 43.43
N PRO A 5 -7.48 49.46 43.35
CA PRO A 5 -8.53 48.53 42.93
C PRO A 5 -8.59 48.43 41.39
N LEU A 6 -8.80 47.21 40.88
CA LEU A 6 -9.08 46.94 39.46
C LEU A 6 -10.50 47.40 39.08
N PRO A 7 -10.72 47.90 37.85
CA PRO A 7 -12.03 48.37 37.43
C PRO A 7 -13.00 47.20 37.26
N TYR A 8 -14.18 47.36 37.86
CA TYR A 8 -15.31 46.46 37.77
C TYR A 8 -15.91 46.50 36.35
N LEU A 9 -15.81 45.39 35.62
CA LEU A 9 -16.31 45.27 34.26
C LEU A 9 -17.85 45.19 34.27
N ASP A 10 -18.51 46.18 33.66
CA ASP A 10 -19.96 46.25 33.58
C ASP A 10 -20.55 45.15 32.66
N LYS A 11 -21.38 44.29 33.23
CA LYS A 11 -22.09 43.20 32.52
C LYS A 11 -23.21 43.71 31.58
N SER A 12 -23.54 45.00 31.62
CA SER A 12 -24.55 45.61 30.74
C SER A 12 -24.01 45.86 29.32
N VAL A 13 -22.72 46.17 29.20
CA VAL A 13 -22.05 46.47 27.92
C VAL A 13 -21.86 45.21 27.07
N THR A 14 -21.60 44.07 27.72
CA THR A 14 -21.46 42.78 27.02
C THR A 14 -22.79 42.23 26.49
N LYS A 15 -23.93 42.54 27.15
CA LYS A 15 -25.26 42.19 26.63
C LYS A 15 -25.67 43.03 25.42
N ALA A 16 -25.29 44.31 25.38
CA ALA A 16 -25.61 45.20 24.26
C ALA A 16 -24.84 44.84 22.97
N PHE A 17 -23.61 44.31 23.11
CA PHE A 17 -22.80 43.92 21.96
C PHE A 17 -23.34 42.68 21.24
N PHE A 18 -23.98 41.75 21.98
CA PHE A 18 -24.58 40.54 21.39
C PHE A 18 -26.02 40.73 20.87
N ALA A 19 -26.74 41.77 21.30
CA ALA A 19 -28.15 41.98 20.95
C ALA A 19 -28.37 42.68 19.58
N ARG A 20 -27.30 43.05 18.85
CA ARG A 20 -27.40 43.81 17.59
C ARG A 20 -27.00 43.05 16.34
N LEU A 21 -26.81 41.74 16.43
CA LEU A 21 -26.72 40.91 15.22
C LEU A 21 -28.13 40.64 14.72
N LEU A 22 -28.53 41.35 13.67
CA LEU A 22 -29.81 41.15 13.00
C LEU A 22 -29.96 39.66 12.60
N PRO A 23 -31.15 39.05 12.69
CA PRO A 23 -31.36 37.62 12.41
C PRO A 23 -30.83 37.16 11.03
N ASN A 24 -30.72 38.08 10.07
CA ASN A 24 -30.12 37.84 8.76
C ASN A 24 -28.60 37.60 8.81
N GLU A 25 -27.86 38.24 9.72
CA GLU A 25 -26.41 38.07 9.89
C GLU A 25 -26.08 36.67 10.44
N ILE A 26 -26.89 36.16 11.37
CA ILE A 26 -26.73 34.82 11.96
C ILE A 26 -27.04 33.73 10.92
N SER A 27 -28.10 33.92 10.13
CA SER A 27 -28.46 33.06 9.00
C SER A 27 -27.36 33.04 7.93
N PHE A 28 -26.82 34.22 7.60
CA PHE A 28 -25.72 34.41 6.67
C PHE A 28 -24.48 33.65 7.15
N MET A 29 -23.98 33.92 8.36
CA MET A 29 -22.79 33.25 8.92
C MET A 29 -22.92 31.72 9.03
N LYS A 30 -24.11 31.20 9.33
CA LYS A 30 -24.37 29.74 9.39
C LYS A 30 -24.32 29.09 7.99
N LYS A 31 -24.77 29.80 6.95
CA LYS A 31 -24.74 29.34 5.54
C LYS A 31 -23.30 29.29 5.00
N TYR A 32 -22.48 30.30 5.30
CA TYR A 32 -21.06 30.31 4.93
C TYR A 32 -20.24 29.32 5.76
N SER A 33 -20.57 29.11 7.03
CA SER A 33 -19.91 28.09 7.87
C SER A 33 -20.16 26.68 7.34
N ILE A 34 -21.39 26.33 6.94
CA ILE A 34 -21.70 25.04 6.28
C ILE A 34 -20.95 24.91 4.94
N PHE A 35 -20.84 26.00 4.17
CA PHE A 35 -20.12 25.99 2.89
C PHE A 35 -18.60 25.78 3.06
N VAL A 36 -17.99 26.40 4.08
CA VAL A 36 -16.57 26.27 4.41
C VAL A 36 -16.25 24.87 4.97
N ILE A 37 -17.14 24.27 5.76
CA ILE A 37 -17.00 22.89 6.26
C ILE A 37 -17.11 21.88 5.10
N SER A 38 -18.03 22.08 4.15
CA SER A 38 -18.13 21.24 2.94
C SER A 38 -16.91 21.36 2.04
N ILE A 39 -16.35 22.57 1.89
CA ILE A 39 -15.12 22.80 1.10
C ILE A 39 -13.90 22.14 1.73
N THR A 40 -13.75 22.19 3.06
CA THR A 40 -12.61 21.57 3.76
C THR A 40 -12.70 20.03 3.79
N PHE A 41 -13.90 19.45 3.80
CA PHE A 41 -14.09 18.00 3.69
C PHE A 41 -13.68 17.46 2.31
N LEU A 42 -13.87 18.25 1.24
CA LEU A 42 -13.48 17.88 -0.12
C LEU A 42 -11.95 17.89 -0.35
N PHE A 43 -11.17 18.60 0.49
CA PHE A 43 -9.71 18.69 0.37
C PHE A 43 -8.95 17.59 1.14
N SER A 44 -9.61 16.78 1.97
CA SER A 44 -8.93 15.79 2.83
C SER A 44 -8.56 14.47 2.17
N CYS A 45 -8.84 14.25 0.87
CA CYS A 45 -8.47 13.02 0.19
C CYS A 45 -7.45 13.27 -0.94
N THR A 46 -6.28 13.81 -0.59
CA THR A 46 -5.12 13.68 -1.48
C THR A 46 -4.49 12.32 -1.23
N THR A 47 -4.87 11.31 -2.03
CA THR A 47 -4.17 10.03 -2.02
C THR A 47 -2.77 10.25 -2.59
N GLN A 48 -1.75 10.26 -1.72
CA GLN A 48 -0.37 10.31 -2.15
C GLN A 48 -0.08 9.07 -3.00
N LYS A 49 0.03 9.26 -4.32
CA LYS A 49 0.32 8.17 -5.27
C LYS A 49 1.74 7.66 -5.01
N LYS A 50 1.86 6.67 -4.12
CA LYS A 50 3.14 5.99 -3.85
C LYS A 50 3.62 5.36 -5.15
N ALA A 51 4.91 5.50 -5.46
CA ALA A 51 5.50 4.86 -6.63
C ALA A 51 5.19 3.35 -6.60
N ALA A 52 4.59 2.84 -7.68
CA ALA A 52 4.21 1.45 -7.78
C ALA A 52 5.44 0.54 -7.68
N TYR A 53 5.34 -0.53 -6.90
CA TYR A 53 6.43 -1.49 -6.78
C TYR A 53 6.71 -2.18 -8.11
N LYS A 54 7.99 -2.33 -8.43
CA LYS A 54 8.44 -3.33 -9.40
C LYS A 54 8.56 -4.67 -8.68
N ILE A 55 8.78 -5.73 -9.45
CA ILE A 55 8.78 -7.10 -8.93
C ILE A 55 10.21 -7.64 -8.96
N GLY A 56 10.78 -7.86 -7.78
CA GLY A 56 11.99 -8.65 -7.61
C GLY A 56 11.65 -10.14 -7.57
N ARG A 57 12.56 -10.98 -8.04
CA ARG A 57 12.40 -12.44 -8.01
C ARG A 57 13.68 -13.13 -7.56
N LYS A 58 13.54 -14.14 -6.70
CA LYS A 58 14.64 -15.01 -6.28
C LYS A 58 14.19 -16.47 -6.29
N SER A 59 15.01 -17.33 -6.89
CA SER A 59 14.82 -18.78 -6.85
C SER A 59 15.70 -19.38 -5.75
N VAL A 60 15.13 -20.19 -4.88
CA VAL A 60 15.83 -20.88 -3.78
C VAL A 60 15.34 -22.31 -3.70
N THR A 61 16.23 -23.26 -3.43
CA THR A 61 15.84 -24.64 -3.12
C THR A 61 16.04 -24.88 -1.63
N TYR A 62 14.96 -25.22 -0.94
CA TYR A 62 15.02 -25.71 0.44
C TYR A 62 14.97 -27.23 0.42
N THR A 63 15.66 -27.89 1.35
CA THR A 63 15.63 -29.34 1.46
C THR A 63 15.04 -29.74 2.81
N ASP A 64 13.94 -30.48 2.78
CA ASP A 64 13.48 -31.19 3.96
C ASP A 64 14.34 -32.43 4.15
N LEU A 65 15.33 -32.31 5.03
CA LEU A 65 16.33 -33.35 5.30
C LEU A 65 15.70 -34.64 5.84
N SER A 66 14.60 -34.55 6.59
CA SER A 66 13.95 -35.73 7.18
C SER A 66 13.34 -36.67 6.12
N ARG A 67 12.95 -36.11 4.98
CA ARG A 67 12.33 -36.84 3.86
C ARG A 67 13.17 -36.83 2.58
N ASN A 68 14.37 -36.26 2.64
CA ASN A 68 15.23 -35.98 1.48
C ASN A 68 14.47 -35.31 0.32
N ARG A 69 13.60 -34.34 0.65
CA ARG A 69 12.67 -33.74 -0.29
C ARG A 69 13.10 -32.31 -0.64
N PRO A 70 13.65 -32.06 -1.85
CA PRO A 70 13.92 -30.70 -2.31
C PRO A 70 12.61 -29.98 -2.67
N LEU A 71 12.54 -28.70 -2.31
CA LEU A 71 11.44 -27.78 -2.54
C LEU A 71 11.96 -26.57 -3.31
N VAL A 72 11.90 -26.64 -4.64
CA VAL A 72 12.26 -25.53 -5.51
C VAL A 72 11.22 -24.42 -5.32
N THR A 73 11.67 -23.26 -4.90
CA THR A 73 10.82 -22.17 -4.40
C THR A 73 11.15 -20.88 -5.13
N GLU A 74 10.14 -20.19 -5.64
CA GLU A 74 10.27 -18.83 -6.16
C GLU A 74 9.71 -17.85 -5.13
N ILE A 75 10.48 -16.80 -4.88
CA ILE A 75 10.13 -15.70 -3.98
C ILE A 75 9.99 -14.45 -4.83
N TRP A 76 8.83 -13.81 -4.78
CA TRP A 76 8.46 -12.63 -5.52
C TRP A 76 8.18 -11.51 -4.54
N TYR A 77 8.77 -10.34 -4.75
CA TYR A 77 8.74 -9.29 -3.73
C TYR A 77 8.77 -7.88 -4.29
N PRO A 78 8.27 -6.89 -3.52
CA PRO A 78 8.32 -5.50 -3.92
C PRO A 78 9.77 -5.02 -4.00
N THR A 79 10.13 -4.34 -5.10
CA THR A 79 11.44 -3.69 -5.26
C THR A 79 11.30 -2.31 -5.90
N TYR A 80 12.27 -1.45 -5.64
CA TYR A 80 12.45 -0.16 -6.31
C TYR A 80 13.59 -0.17 -7.32
N ASP A 81 14.33 -1.28 -7.44
CA ASP A 81 15.47 -1.42 -8.34
C ASP A 81 15.07 -1.16 -9.80
N ILE A 82 16.04 -0.76 -10.62
CA ILE A 82 15.82 -0.44 -12.02
C ILE A 82 16.14 -1.70 -12.85
N PRO A 83 15.20 -2.20 -13.70
CA PRO A 83 15.48 -3.34 -14.56
C PRO A 83 16.64 -3.03 -15.51
N THR A 84 17.53 -4.00 -15.68
CA THR A 84 18.58 -4.00 -16.72
C THR A 84 18.08 -4.71 -17.97
N GLU A 85 18.83 -4.64 -19.08
CA GLU A 85 18.48 -5.36 -20.32
C GLU A 85 18.34 -6.88 -20.09
N LYS A 86 19.13 -7.45 -19.17
CA LYS A 86 19.07 -8.87 -18.81
C LYS A 86 17.77 -9.26 -18.07
N ASP A 87 17.11 -8.31 -17.42
CA ASP A 87 15.84 -8.53 -16.70
C ASP A 87 14.62 -8.54 -17.64
N THR A 88 14.82 -8.23 -18.92
CA THR A 88 13.75 -8.15 -19.93
C THR A 88 13.56 -9.44 -20.73
N VAL A 89 14.30 -10.51 -20.41
CA VAL A 89 14.21 -11.78 -21.13
C VAL A 89 12.89 -12.48 -20.82
N THR A 90 11.87 -12.13 -21.59
CA THR A 90 10.63 -12.89 -21.76
C THR A 90 11.01 -14.24 -22.37
N SER A 91 10.69 -15.34 -21.68
CA SER A 91 10.81 -16.66 -22.29
C SER A 91 9.83 -16.74 -23.45
N ARG A 92 10.34 -16.58 -24.68
CA ARG A 92 9.56 -16.48 -25.94
C ARG A 92 8.70 -17.71 -26.26
N LYS A 93 8.76 -18.76 -25.44
CA LYS A 93 8.07 -20.05 -25.64
C LYS A 93 7.08 -20.42 -24.53
N ALA A 94 6.83 -19.54 -23.56
CA ALA A 94 5.87 -19.87 -22.50
C ALA A 94 4.42 -19.64 -22.99
N PRO A 95 3.49 -20.60 -22.79
CA PRO A 95 2.09 -20.45 -23.18
C PRO A 95 1.32 -19.38 -22.37
N PHE A 96 1.96 -18.76 -21.36
CA PHE A 96 1.35 -17.78 -20.45
C PHE A 96 2.14 -16.48 -20.37
N LYS A 97 1.45 -15.40 -19.95
CA LYS A 97 2.04 -14.08 -19.74
C LYS A 97 3.26 -14.18 -18.81
N THR A 98 4.43 -13.81 -19.32
CA THR A 98 5.62 -13.68 -18.50
C THR A 98 5.54 -12.38 -17.70
N VAL A 99 5.77 -12.46 -16.40
CA VAL A 99 5.84 -11.27 -15.53
C VAL A 99 7.22 -10.66 -15.63
N LYS A 100 7.29 -9.36 -15.87
CA LYS A 100 8.56 -8.63 -15.88
C LYS A 100 9.09 -8.58 -14.44
N THR A 101 10.24 -9.20 -14.21
CA THR A 101 10.87 -9.27 -12.89
C THR A 101 12.34 -8.93 -12.96
N ILE A 102 12.89 -8.48 -11.85
CA ILE A 102 14.32 -8.19 -11.68
C ILE A 102 14.91 -9.32 -10.84
N GLN A 103 15.80 -10.11 -11.43
CA GLN A 103 16.37 -11.27 -10.73
C GLN A 103 17.31 -10.81 -9.62
N ASN A 104 17.16 -11.35 -8.42
CA ASN A 104 17.98 -11.05 -7.24
C ASN A 104 18.00 -9.55 -6.86
N ALA A 105 16.94 -8.79 -7.18
CA ALA A 105 16.80 -7.40 -6.76
C ALA A 105 16.81 -7.24 -5.24
N ASN A 106 17.08 -6.02 -4.77
CA ASN A 106 16.92 -5.68 -3.37
C ASN A 106 15.43 -5.61 -3.02
N VAL A 107 15.05 -6.19 -1.88
CA VAL A 107 13.68 -6.06 -1.35
C VAL A 107 13.47 -4.60 -0.92
N ALA A 108 12.33 -4.01 -1.27
CA ALA A 108 11.97 -2.68 -0.81
C ALA A 108 11.97 -2.62 0.73
N LYS A 109 12.25 -1.45 1.32
CA LYS A 109 12.26 -1.30 2.78
C LYS A 109 10.82 -1.32 3.34
N GLY A 110 10.60 -2.04 4.43
CA GLY A 110 9.33 -2.08 5.15
C GLY A 110 8.94 -3.48 5.62
N LYS A 111 7.76 -3.60 6.22
CA LYS A 111 7.12 -4.90 6.52
C LYS A 111 6.09 -5.19 5.44
N PHE A 112 6.07 -6.42 4.95
CA PHE A 112 5.13 -6.88 3.93
C PHE A 112 4.43 -8.14 4.43
N PRO A 113 3.11 -8.28 4.19
CA PRO A 113 2.44 -9.55 4.39
C PRO A 113 3.05 -10.65 3.50
N LEU A 114 3.15 -11.86 4.04
CA LEU A 114 3.61 -13.04 3.34
C LEU A 114 2.42 -13.83 2.80
N LEU A 115 2.47 -14.21 1.53
CA LEU A 115 1.50 -15.07 0.88
C LEU A 115 2.20 -16.31 0.32
N LEU A 116 1.78 -17.49 0.77
CA LEU A 116 2.25 -18.77 0.23
C LEU A 116 1.28 -19.26 -0.85
N VAL A 117 1.81 -19.65 -2.00
CA VAL A 117 1.03 -20.11 -3.16
C VAL A 117 1.44 -21.52 -3.53
N SER A 118 0.47 -22.41 -3.49
CA SER A 118 0.57 -23.78 -3.99
C SER A 118 -0.14 -23.87 -5.34
N HIS A 119 0.49 -24.52 -6.30
CA HIS A 119 -0.18 -24.83 -7.57
C HIS A 119 -1.04 -26.10 -7.46
N GLY A 120 -1.96 -26.27 -8.42
CA GLY A 120 -2.71 -27.51 -8.60
C GLY A 120 -1.91 -28.57 -9.39
N THR A 121 -2.52 -29.73 -9.61
CA THR A 121 -1.95 -30.84 -10.40
C THR A 121 -1.57 -30.38 -11.81
N GLY A 122 -0.41 -30.82 -12.31
CA GLY A 122 0.14 -30.40 -13.61
C GLY A 122 0.73 -28.99 -13.63
N GLY A 123 0.64 -28.26 -12.53
CA GLY A 123 1.23 -26.94 -12.36
C GLY A 123 2.70 -26.96 -11.96
N ASN A 124 3.22 -25.76 -11.73
CA ASN A 124 4.53 -25.50 -11.17
C ASN A 124 4.55 -24.14 -10.46
N ARG A 125 5.70 -23.77 -9.89
CA ARG A 125 5.95 -22.51 -9.19
C ARG A 125 5.68 -21.23 -10.01
N PHE A 126 5.49 -21.32 -11.32
CA PHE A 126 5.16 -20.22 -12.23
C PHE A 126 3.71 -20.24 -12.76
N SER A 127 2.87 -21.23 -12.39
CA SER A 127 1.52 -21.36 -12.96
C SER A 127 0.57 -20.20 -12.66
N MET A 128 0.79 -19.47 -11.56
CA MET A 128 -0.09 -18.39 -11.08
C MET A 128 0.59 -17.01 -11.11
N THR A 129 1.56 -16.81 -12.00
CA THR A 129 2.33 -15.55 -12.07
C THR A 129 1.46 -14.31 -12.29
N TRP A 130 0.34 -14.42 -12.99
CA TRP A 130 -0.63 -13.33 -13.17
C TRP A 130 -1.25 -12.83 -11.85
N PHE A 131 -1.51 -13.75 -10.91
CA PHE A 131 -2.04 -13.43 -9.58
C PHE A 131 -0.91 -12.89 -8.68
N ILE A 132 0.24 -13.55 -8.71
CA ILE A 132 1.45 -13.15 -7.98
C ILE A 132 1.86 -11.72 -8.35
N GLU A 133 1.83 -11.35 -9.64
CA GLU A 133 2.11 -9.99 -10.13
C GLU A 133 1.26 -8.94 -9.40
N LYS A 134 -0.05 -9.20 -9.30
CA LYS A 134 -0.98 -8.29 -8.65
C LYS A 134 -0.73 -8.20 -7.16
N MET A 135 -0.50 -9.32 -6.48
CA MET A 135 -0.24 -9.33 -5.04
C MET A 135 1.05 -8.60 -4.69
N VAL A 136 2.13 -8.79 -5.46
CA VAL A 136 3.39 -8.06 -5.23
C VAL A 136 3.21 -6.56 -5.46
N GLN A 137 2.44 -6.16 -6.48
CA GLN A 137 2.11 -4.75 -6.72
C GLN A 137 1.31 -4.12 -5.56
N GLN A 138 0.52 -4.92 -4.83
CA GLN A 138 -0.16 -4.50 -3.59
C GLN A 138 0.73 -4.54 -2.34
N GLY A 139 2.02 -4.91 -2.48
CA GLY A 139 2.98 -4.94 -1.38
C GLY A 139 3.05 -6.27 -0.63
N TYR A 140 2.68 -7.39 -1.25
CA TYR A 140 2.93 -8.71 -0.65
C TYR A 140 4.31 -9.24 -1.03
N ILE A 141 4.95 -9.96 -0.11
CA ILE A 141 5.95 -10.96 -0.49
C ILE A 141 5.20 -12.25 -0.78
N VAL A 142 5.38 -12.80 -1.96
CA VAL A 142 4.71 -14.02 -2.41
C VAL A 142 5.73 -15.12 -2.62
N VAL A 143 5.46 -16.30 -2.08
CA VAL A 143 6.32 -17.47 -2.21
C VAL A 143 5.54 -18.57 -2.91
N SER A 144 5.99 -19.00 -4.09
CA SER A 144 5.39 -20.09 -4.84
C SER A 144 6.34 -21.30 -4.87
N VAL A 145 5.81 -22.47 -4.54
CA VAL A 145 6.62 -23.69 -4.35
C VAL A 145 6.30 -24.70 -5.44
N GLY A 146 7.34 -25.35 -5.98
CA GLY A 146 7.21 -26.56 -6.77
C GLY A 146 7.08 -27.77 -5.85
N HIS A 147 5.99 -28.51 -5.96
CA HIS A 147 5.81 -29.77 -5.25
C HIS A 147 6.75 -30.86 -5.79
N TYR A 148 7.67 -31.34 -4.95
CA TYR A 148 8.48 -32.52 -5.25
C TYR A 148 7.62 -33.70 -5.74
N GLY A 149 8.01 -34.29 -6.87
CA GLY A 149 7.31 -35.42 -7.50
C GLY A 149 5.98 -35.06 -8.19
N ASN A 150 5.50 -33.82 -8.10
CA ASN A 150 4.23 -33.38 -8.68
C ASN A 150 4.33 -31.95 -9.24
N THR A 151 5.36 -31.68 -10.04
CA THR A 151 5.60 -30.36 -10.68
C THR A 151 6.04 -30.56 -12.12
N THR A 152 5.54 -29.70 -13.02
CA THR A 152 6.02 -29.66 -14.41
C THR A 152 7.33 -28.87 -14.52
N PHE A 153 8.24 -29.30 -15.41
CA PHE A 153 9.52 -28.65 -15.70
C PHE A 153 10.51 -28.58 -14.51
N ASN A 154 10.91 -29.75 -14.01
CA ASN A 154 12.00 -29.89 -13.03
C ASN A 154 13.36 -29.53 -13.63
#